data_AF-A0A246BGQ5-F1
#
_entry.id   AF-A0A246BGQ5-F1
#
_cell.length_a   1.000
_cell.length_b   1.000
_cell.length_c   1.000
_cell.angle_alpha   90.00
_cell.angle_beta   90.00
_cell.angle_gamma   90.00
#
_symmetry.space_group_name_H-M   'P 1'
#
loop_
_entity.id
_entity.type
_entity.pdbx_description
1 polymer ?
#
loop_
_entity_poly.entity_id
_entity_poly.type
_entity_poly.pdbx_seq_one_letter_code
_entity_poly.pdbx_strand_id
1 'polypeptide(L)'
;MNPARAPQSAPARLAQIALYGVAAAAVAGLLTLIVSAVLNGGLTRAGAADALGWGALILGFLSGAVAYSQSGQGRIEGEMRARLGESYRAPGLPWPQILIPLIGAGVLSAIVFALN
;
A
#
# COMPACT_ATOMS: atom_id res chain seq x y z
N MET A 1 2.00 32.72 -13.54
CA MET A 1 0.93 31.79 -14.00
C MET A 1 1.19 30.43 -13.40
N ASN A 2 0.48 30.07 -12.34
CA ASN A 2 0.53 28.73 -11.76
C ASN A 2 -0.53 27.92 -12.52
N PRO A 3 -0.17 26.95 -13.39
CA PRO A 3 -1.18 26.18 -14.10
C PRO A 3 -1.93 25.37 -13.05
N ALA A 4 -3.16 25.79 -12.74
CA ALA A 4 -4.08 25.00 -11.96
C ALA A 4 -4.20 23.65 -12.66
N ARG A 5 -3.60 22.61 -12.06
CA ARG A 5 -3.77 21.23 -12.51
C ARG A 5 -5.27 21.02 -12.66
N ALA A 6 -5.73 20.78 -13.87
CA ALA A 6 -7.11 20.44 -14.12
C ALA A 6 -7.52 19.33 -13.14
N PRO A 7 -8.70 19.43 -12.50
CA PRO A 7 -9.14 18.41 -11.55
C PRO A 7 -9.10 17.04 -12.25
N GLN A 8 -8.23 16.16 -11.76
CA GLN A 8 -8.01 14.85 -12.33
C GLN A 8 -9.31 14.05 -12.22
N SER A 9 -9.76 13.48 -13.33
CA SER A 9 -10.99 12.68 -13.35
C SER A 9 -10.85 11.47 -12.42
N ALA A 10 -11.94 11.06 -11.78
CA ALA A 10 -11.99 9.88 -10.92
C ALA A 10 -11.31 8.63 -11.55
N PRO A 11 -11.54 8.27 -12.82
CA PRO A 11 -10.85 7.13 -13.45
C PRO A 11 -9.34 7.34 -13.58
N ALA A 12 -8.87 8.54 -13.91
CA ALA A 12 -7.43 8.83 -14.01
C ALA A 12 -6.72 8.70 -12.65
N ARG A 13 -7.40 9.05 -11.56
CA ARG A 13 -6.88 8.87 -10.19
C ARG A 13 -6.81 7.40 -9.80
N LEU A 14 -7.82 6.60 -10.15
CA LEU A 14 -7.82 5.15 -9.90
C LEU A 14 -6.73 4.45 -10.70
N ALA A 15 -6.56 4.79 -11.98
CA ALA A 15 -5.49 4.25 -12.82
C ALA A 15 -4.11 4.56 -12.23
N GLN A 16 -3.91 5.78 -11.74
CA GLN A 16 -2.66 6.18 -11.09
C GLN A 16 -2.39 5.38 -9.80
N ILE A 17 -3.42 5.15 -8.97
CA ILE A 17 -3.31 4.31 -7.76
C ILE A 17 -2.92 2.87 -8.13
N ALA A 18 -3.53 2.31 -9.18
CA ALA A 18 -3.19 0.98 -9.67
C ALA A 18 -1.74 0.90 -10.16
N LEU A 19 -1.29 1.88 -10.96
CA LEU A 19 0.10 1.94 -11.44
C LEU A 19 1.10 2.03 -10.28
N TYR A 20 0.81 2.86 -9.27
CA TYR A 20 1.66 2.94 -8.09
C TYR A 20 1.63 1.65 -7.27
N GLY A 21 0.50 0.95 -7.19
CA GLY A 21 0.43 -0.37 -6.55
C GLY A 21 1.29 -1.41 -7.26
N VAL A 22 1.25 -1.45 -8.60
CA VAL A 22 2.12 -2.32 -9.40
C VAL A 22 3.60 -1.97 -9.22
N ALA A 23 3.93 -0.67 -9.21
CA ALA A 23 5.30 -0.23 -8.95
C ALA A 23 5.77 -0.64 -7.55
N ALA A 24 4.90 -0.52 -6.53
CA ALA A 24 5.19 -0.97 -5.17
C ALA A 24 5.42 -2.49 -5.10
N ALA A 25 4.62 -3.29 -5.82
CA ALA A 25 4.86 -4.72 -5.95
C ALA A 25 6.22 -5.02 -6.59
N ALA A 26 6.56 -4.35 -7.70
CA ALA A 26 7.83 -4.56 -8.38
C ALA A 26 9.03 -4.25 -7.47
N VAL A 27 8.99 -3.13 -6.75
CA VAL A 27 10.06 -2.74 -5.82
C VAL A 27 10.16 -3.72 -4.64
N ALA A 28 9.04 -4.01 -3.98
CA ALA A 28 9.02 -4.93 -2.84
C ALA A 28 9.45 -6.34 -3.26
N GLY A 29 8.92 -6.85 -4.36
CA GLY A 29 9.26 -8.17 -4.89
C GLY A 29 10.72 -8.27 -5.31
N LEU A 30 11.28 -7.25 -5.98
CA LEU A 30 12.69 -7.23 -6.34
C LEU A 30 13.58 -7.26 -5.08
N LEU A 31 13.25 -6.43 -4.08
CA LEU A 31 14.00 -6.39 -2.82
C LEU A 31 13.97 -7.75 -2.10
N THR A 32 12.79 -8.38 -1.96
CA THR A 32 12.70 -9.67 -1.27
C THR A 32 13.39 -10.78 -2.05
N LEU A 33 13.33 -10.77 -3.39
CA LEU A 33 14.07 -11.72 -4.23
C LEU A 33 15.58 -11.56 -4.10
N ILE A 34 16.10 -10.33 -4.09
CA ILE A 34 17.54 -10.07 -3.89
C ILE A 34 17.99 -10.58 -2.51
N VAL A 35 17.25 -10.27 -1.45
CA VAL A 35 17.56 -10.74 -0.10
C VAL A 35 17.56 -12.26 -0.05
N SER A 36 16.54 -12.91 -0.63
CA SER A 36 16.46 -14.37 -0.69
C SER A 36 17.62 -14.98 -1.49
N ALA A 37 17.99 -14.41 -2.63
CA ALA A 37 19.11 -14.88 -3.44
C ALA A 37 20.44 -14.81 -2.69
N VAL A 38 20.68 -13.71 -1.96
CA VAL A 38 21.89 -13.51 -1.16
C VAL A 38 21.96 -14.50 0.00
N LEU A 39 20.84 -14.71 0.71
CA LEU A 39 20.80 -15.60 1.87
C LEU A 39 20.92 -17.08 1.49
N ASN A 40 20.35 -17.47 0.34
CA ASN A 40 20.32 -18.86 -0.11
C ASN A 40 21.43 -19.22 -1.11
N GLY A 41 22.28 -18.26 -1.50
CA GLY A 41 23.34 -18.47 -2.50
C GLY A 41 22.82 -18.72 -3.92
N GLY A 42 21.56 -18.37 -4.20
CA GLY A 42 20.92 -18.60 -5.49
C GLY A 42 19.40 -18.43 -5.43
N LEU A 43 18.75 -18.34 -6.59
CA LEU A 43 17.30 -18.20 -6.69
C LEU A 43 16.69 -19.52 -7.18
N THR A 44 15.92 -20.18 -6.32
CA THR A 44 15.09 -21.33 -6.71
C THR A 44 13.64 -20.89 -6.88
N ARG A 45 12.83 -21.66 -7.61
CA ARG A 45 11.39 -21.37 -7.75
C ARG A 45 10.69 -21.30 -6.39
N ALA A 46 10.96 -22.27 -5.50
CA ALA A 46 10.38 -22.30 -4.17
C ALA A 46 10.85 -21.12 -3.30
N GLY A 47 12.15 -20.79 -3.34
CA GLY A 47 12.69 -19.64 -2.61
C GLY A 47 12.19 -18.30 -3.14
N ALA A 48 11.91 -18.20 -4.44
CA ALA A 48 11.28 -17.02 -5.04
C ALA A 48 9.81 -16.87 -4.62
N ALA A 49 9.04 -17.96 -4.61
CA ALA A 49 7.65 -17.95 -4.13
C ALA A 49 7.55 -17.53 -2.66
N ASP A 50 8.42 -18.07 -1.80
CA ASP A 50 8.45 -17.69 -0.38
C ASP A 50 8.83 -16.22 -0.19
N ALA A 51 9.89 -15.76 -0.88
CA ALA A 51 10.34 -14.36 -0.82
C ALA A 51 9.28 -13.36 -1.30
N LEU A 52 8.59 -13.67 -2.39
CA LEU A 52 7.49 -12.83 -2.89
C LEU A 52 6.29 -12.86 -1.94
N GLY A 53 6.04 -14.00 -1.27
CA GLY A 53 5.06 -14.12 -0.19
C GLY A 53 5.34 -13.17 0.98
N TRP A 54 6.60 -13.10 1.42
CA TRP A 54 7.03 -12.11 2.42
C TRP A 54 6.82 -10.67 1.95
N GLY A 55 7.13 -10.38 0.67
CA GLY A 55 6.86 -9.06 0.08
C GLY A 55 5.38 -8.70 0.11
N ALA A 56 4.50 -9.65 -0.22
CA ALA A 56 3.06 -9.47 -0.16
C ALA A 56 2.57 -9.19 1.26
N LEU A 57 3.08 -9.93 2.25
CA LEU A 57 2.75 -9.74 3.66
C LEU A 57 3.17 -8.36 4.18
N ILE A 58 4.39 -7.91 3.84
CA ILE A 58 4.89 -6.58 4.25
C ILE A 58 3.98 -5.48 3.69
N LEU A 59 3.62 -5.56 2.41
CA LEU A 59 2.73 -4.58 1.78
C LEU A 59 1.31 -4.64 2.37
N GLY A 60 0.78 -5.84 2.62
CA GLY A 60 -0.52 -6.00 3.28
C GLY A 60 -0.54 -5.40 4.68
N PHE A 61 0.52 -5.64 5.45
CA PHE A 61 0.70 -5.07 6.78
C PHE A 61 0.79 -3.54 6.74
N LEU A 62 1.56 -2.97 5.81
CA LEU A 62 1.67 -1.52 5.62
C LEU A 62 0.30 -0.89 5.32
N SER A 63 -0.51 -1.54 4.47
CA SER A 63 -1.88 -1.10 4.19
C SER A 63 -2.73 -1.06 5.46
N GLY A 64 -2.71 -2.14 6.24
CA GLY A 64 -3.43 -2.22 7.52
C GLY A 64 -2.94 -1.21 8.55
N ALA A 65 -1.63 -1.01 8.67
CA ALA A 65 -1.02 -0.06 9.59
C ALA A 65 -1.42 1.39 9.26
N VAL A 66 -1.44 1.77 7.98
CA VAL A 66 -1.91 3.08 7.54
C VAL A 66 -3.40 3.26 7.87
N ALA A 67 -4.23 2.26 7.54
CA ALA A 67 -5.67 2.32 7.86
C ALA A 67 -5.92 2.47 9.36
N TYR A 68 -5.22 1.69 10.19
CA TYR A 68 -5.33 1.74 11.63
C TYR A 68 -4.86 3.08 12.21
N SER A 69 -3.67 3.56 11.83
CA SER A 69 -3.10 4.82 12.30
C SER A 69 -4.06 6.00 12.07
N GLN A 70 -4.69 6.03 10.90
CA GLN A 70 -5.59 7.11 10.50
C GLN A 70 -6.94 7.04 11.22
N SER A 71 -7.44 5.83 11.48
CA SER A 71 -8.63 5.62 12.31
C SER A 71 -8.42 6.08 13.76
N GLY A 72 -7.23 5.83 14.32
CA GLY A 72 -6.86 6.25 15.66
C GLY A 72 -6.68 7.77 15.78
N GLN A 73 -5.99 8.39 14.81
CA GLN A 73 -5.79 9.83 14.78
C GLN A 73 -7.11 10.61 14.63
N GLY A 74 -7.99 10.18 13.72
CA GLY A 74 -9.29 10.83 13.51
C GLY A 74 -10.21 10.75 14.74
N ARG A 75 -10.13 9.65 15.51
CA ARG A 75 -10.87 9.52 16.76
C ARG A 75 -10.38 10.50 17.84
N ILE A 76 -9.07 10.59 18.04
CA ILE A 76 -8.47 11.49 19.05
C ILE A 76 -8.75 12.95 18.70
N GLU A 77 -8.60 13.33 17.43
CA GLU A 77 -8.86 14.70 16.98
C GLU A 77 -10.35 15.06 17.08
N GLY A 78 -11.24 14.11 16.77
CA GLY A 78 -12.68 14.27 16.97
C GLY A 78 -13.06 14.45 18.44
N GLU A 79 -12.48 13.65 19.34
CA GLU A 79 -12.70 13.79 20.79
C GLU A 79 -12.16 15.12 21.33
N MET A 80 -11.01 15.62 20.84
CA MET A 80 -10.45 16.91 21.24
C MET A 80 -11.30 18.09 20.75
N ARG A 81 -11.78 18.07 19.50
CA ARG A 81 -12.61 19.15 18.94
C ARG A 81 -14.03 19.16 19.51
N ALA A 82 -14.58 17.98 19.84
CA ALA A 82 -15.86 17.88 20.56
C ALA A 82 -15.77 18.55 21.95
N ARG A 83 -14.63 18.43 22.65
CA ARG A 83 -14.38 19.15 23.91
C ARG A 83 -14.26 20.66 23.74
N LEU A 84 -13.90 21.13 22.55
CA LEU A 84 -13.82 22.55 22.18
C LEU A 84 -15.16 23.11 21.65
N GLY A 85 -16.21 22.29 21.54
CA GLY A 85 -17.50 22.69 21.01
C GLY A 85 -17.54 22.90 19.48
N GLU A 86 -16.48 22.50 18.77
CA GLU A 86 -16.40 22.62 17.32
C GLU A 86 -17.00 21.38 16.64
N SER A 87 -17.79 21.59 15.58
CA SER A 87 -18.28 20.49 14.75
C SER A 87 -17.12 19.89 13.93
N TYR A 88 -16.72 18.67 14.27
CA TYR A 88 -15.67 17.95 13.54
C TYR A 88 -16.27 17.11 12.42
N ARG A 89 -15.86 17.38 11.18
CA ARG A 89 -16.04 16.46 10.07
C ARG A 89 -14.76 15.65 9.94
N ALA A 90 -14.83 14.36 10.26
CA ALA A 90 -13.68 13.47 10.14
C ALA A 90 -13.10 13.54 8.71
N PRO A 91 -11.77 13.73 8.56
CA PRO A 91 -11.14 13.64 7.26
C PRO A 91 -11.42 12.27 6.66
N GLY A 92 -11.75 12.24 5.37
CA GLY A 92 -11.97 10.98 4.66
C GLY A 92 -10.74 10.10 4.73
N LEU A 93 -10.95 8.77 4.75
CA LEU A 93 -9.84 7.82 4.74
C LEU A 93 -8.87 8.12 3.59
N PRO A 94 -7.54 8.06 3.82
CA PRO A 94 -6.54 8.27 2.77
C PRO A 94 -6.46 7.04 1.88
N TRP A 95 -7.52 6.80 1.11
CA TRP A 95 -7.68 5.67 0.22
C TRP A 95 -6.45 5.39 -0.67
N PRO A 96 -5.77 6.40 -1.25
CA PRO A 96 -4.56 6.12 -2.03
C PRO A 96 -3.46 5.43 -1.21
N GLN A 97 -3.22 5.85 0.03
CA GLN A 97 -2.17 5.30 0.88
C GLN A 97 -2.47 3.88 1.35
N ILE A 98 -3.75 3.50 1.41
CA ILE A 98 -4.20 2.15 1.77
C ILE A 98 -4.21 1.25 0.53
N LEU A 99 -4.75 1.75 -0.58
CA LEU A 99 -4.97 0.98 -1.81
C LEU A 99 -3.66 0.67 -2.55
N ILE A 100 -2.69 1.58 -2.58
CA ILE A 100 -1.39 1.34 -3.24
C ILE A 100 -0.70 0.08 -2.68
N PRO A 101 -0.39 0.00 -1.37
CA PRO A 101 0.26 -1.19 -0.82
C PRO A 101 -0.66 -2.42 -0.89
N LEU A 102 -1.99 -2.26 -0.78
CA LEU A 102 -2.92 -3.38 -0.91
C LEU A 102 -2.91 -4.00 -2.32
N ILE A 103 -2.95 -3.17 -3.36
CA ILE A 103 -2.82 -3.61 -4.77
C ILE A 103 -1.47 -4.27 -4.96
N GLY A 104 -0.40 -3.67 -4.42
CA GLY A 104 0.94 -4.25 -4.51
C GLY A 104 1.02 -5.64 -3.86
N ALA A 105 0.43 -5.80 -2.68
CA ALA A 105 0.31 -7.10 -2.01
C ALA A 105 -0.47 -8.11 -2.85
N GLY A 106 -1.60 -7.70 -3.43
CA GLY A 106 -2.41 -8.55 -4.32
C GLY A 106 -1.65 -9.01 -5.56
N VAL A 107 -0.88 -8.13 -6.19
CA VAL A 107 -0.04 -8.47 -7.35
C VAL A 107 1.03 -9.49 -6.96
N LEU A 108 1.74 -9.29 -5.85
CA LEU A 108 2.73 -10.24 -5.38
C LEU A 108 2.11 -11.60 -5.05
N SER A 109 0.98 -11.63 -4.34
CA SER A 109 0.24 -12.87 -4.05
C SER A 109 -0.21 -13.60 -5.32
N ALA A 110 -0.64 -12.87 -6.35
CA ALA A 110 -1.00 -13.47 -7.64
C ALA A 110 0.21 -14.10 -8.34
N ILE A 111 1.38 -13.47 -8.26
CA ILE A 111 2.63 -14.05 -8.78
C ILE A 111 3.01 -15.31 -8.00
N VAL A 112 2.92 -15.29 -6.66
CA VAL A 112 3.15 -16.46 -5.81
C VAL A 112 2.22 -17.61 -6.20
N PHE A 113 0.93 -17.32 -6.40
CA PHE A 113 -0.04 -18.32 -6.84
C PHE A 113 0.34 -18.92 -8.20
N ALA A 114 0.84 -18.12 -9.15
CA ALA A 114 1.27 -18.61 -10.45
C ALA A 114 2.59 -19.39 -10.44
N LEU A 115 3.40 -19.26 -9.39
CA LEU A 115 4.68 -19.95 -9.23
C LEU A 115 4.57 -21.32 -8.55
N ASN A 116 3.49 -21.54 -7.78
CA ASN A 116 3.17 -22.80 -7.12
C ASN A 116 2.36 -23.71 -8.06
#